data_AF-A0AAV7G462-F1
#
_entry.id   AF-A0AAV7G462-F1
#
_cell.length_a   1.000
_cell.length_b   1.000
_cell.length_c   1.000
_cell.angle_alpha   90.00
_cell.angle_beta   90.00
_cell.angle_gamma   90.00
#
_symmetry.space_group_name_H-M   'P 1'
#
loop_
_entity.id
_entity.type
_entity.pdbx_description
1 polymer ?
#
loop_
_entity_poly.entity_id
_entity_poly.type
_entity_poly.pdbx_seq_one_letter_code
_entity_poly.pdbx_strand_id
1 'polypeptide(L)'
;MGISVGVGVWIPGNAPSPASTDNVEYIALQSFKSSISDDPNAILSSWSGPNICSYKGIFCSDPPEPLSSASLVVAVIDLNRANLAGTLTPDLSLLSHLSALHLNSNRFSGSIPLSLSNLQYLSELDLSNNVFSGPFPSSTLQIPNLIYLDLRFNSFSGQIPDELFQNPNLDAIFLNNNQFQGEIPFTLWSSSASAITLANNQLTGSIPASFGYSEPGLKEILLLNNRLTGCIPEGVGYVTGMQVLDLSFNSLTGHLPDSISCLAGIEVLNIAHNKLSGDLPEMVCDLRNLLNLTVSYNFFSGVSNDCTRLLFRNVGFDLAGNCIPGRDLQRPAPECDGTSAGGLSCLRVPGMKPAGCGGDGLSGLPYFFRVSVP
;
A
#
# COMPACT_ATOMS: atom_id res chain seq x y z
N MET A 1 6.37 -81.71 -16.75
CA MET A 1 5.13 -81.52 -15.96
C MET A 1 5.55 -81.14 -14.55
N GLY A 2 5.06 -80.00 -14.06
CA GLY A 2 5.42 -79.44 -12.77
C GLY A 2 5.15 -77.94 -12.77
N ILE A 3 3.88 -77.59 -12.65
CA ILE A 3 3.39 -76.20 -12.55
C ILE A 3 3.67 -75.73 -11.12
N SER A 4 4.52 -74.71 -10.95
CA SER A 4 4.64 -73.98 -9.70
C SER A 4 3.73 -72.75 -9.77
N VAL A 5 2.70 -72.75 -8.92
CA VAL A 5 1.75 -71.65 -8.75
C VAL A 5 2.29 -70.76 -7.64
N GLY A 6 2.92 -69.64 -8.02
CA GLY A 6 3.37 -68.63 -7.08
C GLY A 6 2.18 -67.78 -6.62
N VAL A 7 1.77 -67.97 -5.37
CA VAL A 7 0.73 -67.17 -4.71
C VAL A 7 1.32 -65.78 -4.44
N GLY A 8 0.92 -64.79 -5.26
CA GLY A 8 1.24 -63.39 -5.01
C GLY A 8 0.47 -62.90 -3.78
N VAL A 9 1.21 -62.62 -2.69
CA VAL A 9 0.66 -61.90 -1.54
C VAL A 9 0.44 -60.45 -1.97
N TRP A 10 -0.82 -60.06 -2.12
CA TRP A 10 -1.21 -58.66 -2.19
C TRP A 10 -0.90 -58.02 -0.84
N ILE A 11 0.12 -57.16 -0.79
CA ILE A 11 0.31 -56.21 0.30
C ILE A 11 -0.74 -55.12 0.07
N PRO A 12 -1.70 -54.89 0.99
CA PRO A 12 -2.62 -53.76 0.85
C PRO A 12 -1.77 -52.49 0.84
N GLY A 13 -1.90 -51.67 -0.20
CA GLY A 13 -1.34 -50.33 -0.21
C GLY A 13 -1.78 -49.59 1.06
N ASN A 14 -0.84 -48.87 1.66
CA ASN A 14 -1.10 -47.99 2.80
C ASN A 14 -2.29 -47.10 2.48
N ALA A 15 -3.44 -47.41 3.07
CA ALA A 15 -4.52 -46.44 3.21
C ALA A 15 -3.98 -45.25 4.02
N PRO A 16 -4.33 -44.01 3.68
CA PRO A 16 -3.96 -42.88 4.53
C PRO A 16 -4.50 -43.14 5.93
N SER A 17 -3.61 -43.06 6.92
CA SER A 17 -3.96 -43.19 8.33
C SER A 17 -5.11 -42.22 8.65
N PRO A 18 -6.12 -42.59 9.44
CA PRO A 18 -7.20 -41.68 9.80
C PRO A 18 -6.58 -40.48 10.52
N ALA A 19 -6.61 -39.31 9.89
CA ALA A 19 -6.12 -38.09 10.52
C ALA A 19 -6.91 -37.90 11.84
N SER A 20 -6.17 -37.80 12.95
CA SER A 20 -6.74 -37.70 14.28
C SER A 20 -7.33 -36.30 14.49
N THR A 21 -8.39 -36.21 15.28
CA THR A 21 -8.91 -34.94 15.81
C THR A 21 -7.90 -34.20 16.72
N ASP A 22 -6.74 -34.81 16.97
CA ASP A 22 -5.59 -34.24 17.68
C ASP A 22 -4.64 -33.47 16.74
N ASN A 23 -4.95 -33.35 15.44
CA ASN A 23 -4.18 -32.53 14.51
C ASN A 23 -4.31 -31.04 14.87
N VAL A 24 -3.17 -30.38 15.09
CA VAL A 24 -3.10 -28.96 15.47
C VAL A 24 -3.73 -28.03 14.41
N GLU A 25 -3.58 -28.33 13.12
CA GLU A 25 -4.17 -27.54 12.04
C GLU A 25 -5.70 -27.70 12.01
N TYR A 26 -6.19 -28.92 12.30
CA TYR A 26 -7.62 -29.15 12.48
C TYR A 26 -8.17 -28.33 13.66
N ILE A 27 -7.48 -28.33 14.81
CA ILE A 27 -7.87 -27.55 15.99
C ILE A 27 -7.94 -26.05 15.66
N ALA A 28 -6.91 -25.52 14.98
CA ALA A 28 -6.88 -24.12 14.55
C ALA A 28 -8.06 -23.76 13.64
N LEU A 29 -8.34 -24.60 12.63
CA LEU A 29 -9.44 -24.36 11.69
C LEU A 29 -10.81 -24.53 12.33
N GLN A 30 -10.98 -25.45 13.29
CA GLN A 30 -12.24 -25.56 14.04
C GLN A 30 -12.43 -24.40 15.03
N SER A 31 -11.36 -23.92 15.66
CA SER A 31 -11.38 -22.70 16.47
C SER A 31 -11.78 -21.50 15.61
N PHE A 32 -11.19 -21.34 14.43
CA PHE A 32 -11.55 -20.28 13.50
C PHE A 32 -12.99 -20.41 13.00
N LYS A 33 -13.43 -21.61 12.62
CA LYS A 33 -14.84 -21.87 12.27
C LYS A 33 -15.80 -21.47 13.39
N SER A 34 -15.42 -21.72 14.66
CA SER A 34 -16.26 -21.36 15.81
C SER A 34 -16.33 -19.86 16.08
N SER A 35 -15.36 -19.08 15.61
CA SER A 35 -15.40 -17.60 15.69
C SER A 35 -16.19 -16.95 14.55
N ILE A 36 -16.71 -17.75 13.60
CA ILE A 36 -17.61 -17.30 12.53
C ILE A 36 -19.05 -17.32 13.05
N SER A 37 -19.68 -16.15 13.05
CA SER A 37 -21.06 -15.96 13.48
C SER A 37 -22.08 -16.11 12.35
N ASP A 38 -21.66 -15.93 11.10
CA ASP A 38 -22.55 -16.02 9.93
C ASP A 38 -21.80 -16.50 8.68
N ASP A 39 -22.35 -17.50 7.98
CA ASP A 39 -21.84 -18.08 6.73
C ASP A 39 -22.99 -18.30 5.72
N PRO A 40 -23.48 -17.23 5.07
CA PRO A 40 -24.62 -17.30 4.17
C PRO A 40 -24.41 -18.19 2.94
N ASN A 41 -23.14 -18.36 2.54
CA ASN A 41 -22.75 -19.14 1.36
C ASN A 41 -22.40 -20.59 1.72
N ALA A 42 -22.55 -20.97 2.99
CA ALA A 42 -22.24 -22.29 3.53
C ALA A 42 -20.83 -22.78 3.14
N ILE A 43 -19.84 -21.88 3.07
CA ILE A 43 -18.45 -22.21 2.71
C ILE A 43 -17.86 -23.21 3.70
N LEU A 44 -18.12 -22.99 4.99
CA LEU A 44 -17.58 -23.75 6.12
C LEU A 44 -18.34 -25.05 6.37
N SER A 45 -19.36 -25.35 5.55
CA SER A 45 -20.03 -26.66 5.57
C SER A 45 -19.07 -27.80 5.23
N SER A 46 -18.08 -27.52 4.37
CA SER A 46 -17.00 -28.46 4.02
C SER A 46 -15.98 -28.67 5.15
N TRP A 47 -15.96 -27.79 6.15
CA TRP A 47 -14.97 -27.80 7.23
C TRP A 47 -15.37 -28.79 8.33
N SER A 48 -15.44 -30.07 7.97
CA SER A 48 -15.76 -31.17 8.89
C SER A 48 -14.93 -32.41 8.60
N GLY A 49 -14.54 -33.12 9.66
CA GLY A 49 -13.78 -34.35 9.55
C GLY A 49 -12.28 -34.11 9.35
N PRO A 50 -11.50 -35.18 9.20
CA PRO A 50 -10.05 -35.10 9.38
C PRO A 50 -9.27 -34.65 8.13
N ASN A 51 -9.92 -34.59 6.96
CA ASN A 51 -9.28 -34.21 5.70
C ASN A 51 -9.33 -32.68 5.49
N ILE A 52 -8.51 -31.95 6.24
CA ILE A 52 -8.46 -30.47 6.21
C ILE A 52 -8.17 -29.90 4.80
N CYS A 53 -7.42 -30.61 3.96
CA CYS A 53 -7.08 -30.14 2.61
C CYS A 53 -8.26 -30.23 1.63
N SER A 54 -9.38 -30.83 2.03
CA SER A 54 -10.64 -30.82 1.27
C SER A 54 -11.56 -29.66 1.65
N TYR A 55 -11.20 -28.89 2.68
CA TYR A 55 -11.99 -27.75 3.13
C TYR A 55 -11.95 -26.65 2.09
N LYS A 56 -13.11 -26.10 1.75
CA LYS A 56 -13.21 -25.01 0.79
C LYS A 56 -12.44 -23.78 1.31
N GLY A 57 -11.54 -23.27 0.48
CA GLY A 57 -10.68 -22.13 0.81
C GLY A 57 -9.39 -22.50 1.56
N ILE A 58 -9.16 -23.78 1.84
CA ILE A 58 -7.91 -24.27 2.44
C ILE A 58 -7.07 -24.92 1.34
N PHE A 59 -5.81 -24.50 1.24
CA PHE A 59 -4.87 -25.07 0.28
C PHE A 59 -3.65 -25.58 1.05
N CYS A 60 -3.35 -26.86 0.85
CA CYS A 60 -2.21 -27.51 1.45
C CYS A 60 -1.06 -27.66 0.45
N SER A 61 0.16 -27.64 0.94
CA SER A 61 1.37 -27.91 0.14
C SER A 61 2.34 -28.81 0.91
N ASP A 62 3.40 -29.23 0.22
CA ASP A 62 4.55 -29.81 0.91
C ASP A 62 5.16 -28.77 1.87
N PRO A 63 5.61 -29.21 3.07
CA PRO A 63 6.27 -28.31 4.01
C PRO A 63 7.62 -27.83 3.47
N PRO A 64 8.08 -26.62 3.84
CA PRO A 64 9.36 -26.07 3.38
C PRO A 64 10.58 -26.92 3.79
N GLU A 65 10.49 -27.58 4.94
CA GLU A 65 11.48 -28.52 5.44
C GLU A 65 10.91 -29.94 5.40
N PRO A 66 11.67 -30.95 4.94
CA PRO A 66 11.20 -32.32 4.85
C PRO A 66 10.90 -32.86 6.25
N LEU A 67 9.60 -32.87 6.60
CA LEU A 67 9.13 -33.55 7.81
C LEU A 67 9.35 -35.05 7.65
N SER A 68 9.70 -35.72 8.75
CA SER A 68 9.94 -37.17 8.81
C SER A 68 8.73 -38.03 8.40
N SER A 69 7.57 -37.41 8.23
CA SER A 69 6.37 -37.97 7.62
C SER A 69 5.88 -37.04 6.50
N ALA A 70 5.67 -37.58 5.30
CA ALA A 70 5.13 -36.89 4.12
C ALA A 70 3.64 -36.52 4.32
N SER A 71 3.37 -35.54 5.17
CA SER A 71 2.05 -34.98 5.40
C SER A 71 2.03 -33.54 4.88
N LEU A 72 1.07 -33.24 4.01
CA LEU A 72 0.82 -31.88 3.56
C LEU A 72 0.47 -30.99 4.76
N VAL A 73 0.84 -29.71 4.68
CA VAL A 73 0.55 -28.68 5.69
C VAL A 73 -0.35 -27.60 5.10
N VAL A 74 -1.13 -26.91 5.93
CA VAL A 74 -1.95 -25.77 5.48
C VAL A 74 -1.04 -24.59 5.14
N ALA A 75 -0.96 -24.26 3.86
CA ALA A 75 -0.10 -23.20 3.35
C ALA A 75 -0.89 -21.91 3.06
N VAL A 76 -2.12 -22.02 2.55
CA VAL A 76 -2.94 -20.85 2.21
C VAL A 76 -4.36 -21.02 2.72
N ILE A 77 -4.89 -19.93 3.29
CA ILE A 77 -6.32 -19.74 3.50
C ILE A 77 -6.77 -18.61 2.56
N ASP A 78 -7.59 -18.95 1.57
CA ASP A 78 -8.26 -17.98 0.71
C ASP A 78 -9.78 -18.13 0.86
N LEU A 79 -10.36 -17.13 1.54
CA LEU A 79 -11.80 -16.97 1.73
C LEU A 79 -12.28 -15.64 1.15
N ASN A 80 -11.62 -15.17 0.09
CA ASN A 80 -12.01 -13.93 -0.60
C ASN A 80 -13.47 -14.01 -1.06
N ARG A 81 -14.25 -12.97 -0.78
CA ARG A 81 -15.66 -12.82 -1.16
C ARG A 81 -16.56 -13.94 -0.62
N ALA A 82 -16.15 -14.59 0.48
CA ALA A 82 -16.92 -15.66 1.11
C ALA A 82 -18.16 -15.12 1.85
N ASN A 83 -18.23 -13.81 2.11
CA ASN A 83 -19.32 -13.16 2.82
C ASN A 83 -19.51 -13.74 4.24
N LEU A 84 -18.40 -14.07 4.92
CA LEU A 84 -18.39 -14.59 6.30
C LEU A 84 -18.42 -13.43 7.31
N ALA A 85 -19.16 -13.55 8.40
CA ALA A 85 -19.07 -12.64 9.54
C ALA A 85 -18.47 -13.34 10.76
N GLY A 86 -17.65 -12.63 11.53
CA GLY A 86 -17.00 -13.20 12.71
C GLY A 86 -15.81 -12.37 13.18
N THR A 87 -14.89 -13.02 13.88
CA THR A 87 -13.61 -12.46 14.32
C THR A 87 -12.47 -13.41 13.96
N LEU A 88 -11.23 -12.91 13.97
CA LEU A 88 -10.04 -13.74 13.87
C LEU A 88 -9.70 -14.31 15.26
N THR A 89 -9.52 -15.62 15.36
CA THR A 89 -9.10 -16.29 16.60
C THR A 89 -7.57 -16.27 16.75
N PRO A 90 -7.01 -16.14 17.97
CA PRO A 90 -5.57 -16.29 18.20
C PRO A 90 -5.00 -17.64 17.75
N ASP A 91 -5.84 -18.68 17.72
CA ASP A 91 -5.45 -20.04 17.34
C ASP A 91 -5.08 -20.18 15.85
N LEU A 92 -5.38 -19.17 15.00
CA LEU A 92 -4.86 -19.13 13.63
C LEU A 92 -3.33 -19.20 13.58
N SER A 93 -2.66 -18.71 14.63
CA SER A 93 -1.20 -18.79 14.77
C SER A 93 -0.65 -20.21 14.91
N LEU A 94 -1.51 -21.20 15.19
CA LEU A 94 -1.13 -22.61 15.24
C LEU A 94 -0.88 -23.19 13.84
N LEU A 95 -1.36 -22.53 12.78
CA LEU A 95 -1.06 -22.85 11.38
C LEU A 95 0.34 -22.37 11.03
N SER A 96 1.34 -22.97 11.68
CA SER A 96 2.75 -22.50 11.65
C SER A 96 3.38 -22.40 10.25
N HIS A 97 2.83 -23.09 9.24
CA HIS A 97 3.29 -23.08 7.85
C HIS A 97 2.46 -22.17 6.92
N LEU A 98 1.51 -21.41 7.46
CA LEU A 98 0.68 -20.51 6.68
C LEU A 98 1.53 -19.43 6.01
N SER A 99 1.51 -19.38 4.68
CA SER A 99 2.22 -18.39 3.86
C SER A 99 1.31 -17.27 3.36
N ALA A 100 0.02 -17.54 3.18
CA ALA A 100 -0.95 -16.52 2.78
C ALA A 100 -2.29 -16.64 3.51
N LEU A 101 -2.80 -15.50 3.97
CA LEU A 101 -4.13 -15.35 4.55
C LEU A 101 -4.88 -14.27 3.77
N HIS A 102 -5.81 -14.70 2.92
CA HIS A 102 -6.63 -13.81 2.09
C HIS A 102 -8.10 -13.86 2.52
N LEU A 103 -8.57 -12.76 3.10
CA LEU A 103 -9.91 -12.62 3.66
C LEU A 103 -10.67 -11.42 3.05
N ASN A 104 -10.29 -10.98 1.86
CA ASN A 104 -10.90 -9.83 1.18
C ASN A 104 -12.43 -9.97 1.08
N SER A 105 -13.16 -8.87 1.24
CA SER A 105 -14.62 -8.82 1.03
C SER A 105 -15.40 -9.80 1.91
N ASN A 106 -15.18 -9.69 3.22
CA ASN A 106 -15.93 -10.40 4.25
C ASN A 106 -16.51 -9.39 5.26
N ARG A 107 -17.06 -9.89 6.36
CA ARG A 107 -17.59 -9.11 7.49
C ARG A 107 -16.84 -9.44 8.78
N PHE A 108 -15.53 -9.67 8.69
CA PHE A 108 -14.70 -9.88 9.87
C PHE A 108 -14.55 -8.58 10.66
N SER A 109 -14.67 -8.68 11.98
CA SER A 109 -14.71 -7.56 12.92
C SER A 109 -13.69 -7.73 14.05
N GLY A 110 -13.59 -6.70 14.91
CA GLY A 110 -12.66 -6.69 16.04
C GLY A 110 -11.25 -6.25 15.65
N SER A 111 -10.28 -6.65 16.48
CA SER A 111 -8.85 -6.41 16.25
C SER A 111 -8.16 -7.65 15.67
N ILE A 112 -7.01 -7.42 15.04
CA ILE A 112 -6.16 -8.50 14.54
C ILE A 112 -5.41 -9.13 15.73
N PRO A 113 -5.45 -10.48 15.90
CA PRO A 113 -4.78 -11.15 17.01
C PRO A 113 -3.28 -10.89 17.02
N LEU A 114 -2.73 -10.57 18.19
CA LEU A 114 -1.29 -10.36 18.35
C LEU A 114 -0.47 -11.61 17.98
N SER A 115 -1.04 -12.81 18.16
CA SER A 115 -0.39 -14.08 17.87
C SER A 115 -0.08 -14.32 16.40
N LEU A 116 -0.64 -13.54 15.46
CA LEU A 116 -0.26 -13.64 14.05
C LEU A 116 1.22 -13.30 13.83
N SER A 117 1.87 -12.55 14.73
CA SER A 117 3.32 -12.31 14.69
C SER A 117 4.16 -13.60 14.79
N ASN A 118 3.58 -14.70 15.28
CA ASN A 118 4.27 -15.98 15.38
C ASN A 118 4.35 -16.74 14.04
N LEU A 119 3.61 -16.33 13.02
CA LEU A 119 3.55 -17.02 11.72
C LEU A 119 4.82 -16.73 10.91
N GLN A 120 5.79 -17.63 11.02
CA GLN A 120 7.13 -17.44 10.44
C GLN A 120 7.11 -17.41 8.91
N TYR A 121 6.20 -18.12 8.25
CA TYR A 121 6.16 -18.22 6.80
C TYR A 121 5.18 -17.25 6.15
N LEU A 122 4.40 -16.49 6.92
CA LEU A 122 3.36 -15.62 6.37
C LEU A 122 4.00 -14.47 5.60
N SER A 123 3.79 -14.47 4.29
CA SER A 123 4.29 -13.45 3.36
C SER A 123 3.19 -12.52 2.86
N GLU A 124 1.94 -13.00 2.83
CA GLU A 124 0.79 -12.25 2.33
C GLU A 124 -0.34 -12.21 3.35
N LEU A 125 -0.70 -11.00 3.77
CA LEU A 125 -1.83 -10.75 4.66
C LEU A 125 -2.80 -9.78 3.99
N ASP A 126 -3.89 -10.31 3.43
CA ASP A 126 -4.98 -9.52 2.86
C ASP A 126 -6.22 -9.60 3.75
N LEU A 127 -6.48 -8.50 4.46
CA LEU A 127 -7.65 -8.31 5.34
C LEU A 127 -8.58 -7.22 4.80
N SER A 128 -8.45 -6.88 3.53
CA SER A 128 -9.14 -5.75 2.94
C SER A 128 -10.66 -5.93 2.83
N ASN A 129 -11.40 -4.83 2.79
CA ASN A 129 -12.87 -4.82 2.66
C ASN A 129 -13.55 -5.72 3.72
N ASN A 130 -13.33 -5.35 4.98
CA ASN A 130 -13.90 -5.98 6.17
C ASN A 130 -14.42 -4.89 7.12
N VAL A 131 -14.74 -5.25 8.35
CA VAL A 131 -15.19 -4.32 9.40
C VAL A 131 -14.25 -4.34 10.61
N PHE A 132 -12.95 -4.59 10.39
CA PHE A 132 -11.93 -4.46 11.44
C PHE A 132 -11.84 -3.02 11.93
N SER A 133 -11.54 -2.85 13.21
CA SER A 133 -11.45 -1.53 13.84
C SER A 133 -10.40 -1.49 14.95
N GLY A 134 -10.15 -0.30 15.50
CA GLY A 134 -9.10 -0.08 16.49
C GLY A 134 -7.87 0.59 15.88
N PRO A 135 -6.72 0.61 16.58
CA PRO A 135 -5.48 1.19 16.07
C PRO A 135 -4.85 0.34 14.95
N PHE A 136 -3.81 0.86 14.30
CA PHE A 136 -2.96 0.06 13.42
C PHE A 136 -2.48 -1.23 14.14
N PRO A 137 -2.57 -2.42 13.50
CA PRO A 137 -2.21 -3.69 14.11
C PRO A 137 -0.68 -3.89 14.13
N SER A 138 0.04 -3.24 15.04
CA SER A 138 1.52 -3.24 15.05
C SER A 138 2.18 -4.62 15.16
N SER A 139 1.46 -5.66 15.64
CA SER A 139 1.94 -7.04 15.60
C SER A 139 2.20 -7.56 14.18
N THR A 140 1.53 -7.01 13.16
CA THR A 140 1.78 -7.36 11.75
C THR A 140 3.19 -6.98 11.30
N LEU A 141 3.77 -5.92 11.88
CA LEU A 141 5.16 -5.51 11.59
C LEU A 141 6.19 -6.46 12.19
N GLN A 142 5.78 -7.32 13.12
CA GLN A 142 6.63 -8.32 13.77
C GLN A 142 6.58 -9.68 13.05
N ILE A 143 5.78 -9.80 11.98
CA ILE A 143 5.72 -11.00 11.15
C ILE A 143 7.00 -11.05 10.31
N PRO A 144 7.89 -12.04 10.50
CA PRO A 144 9.27 -11.94 10.01
C PRO A 144 9.41 -11.84 8.49
N ASN A 145 8.55 -12.54 7.75
CA ASN A 145 8.63 -12.65 6.29
C ASN A 145 7.48 -11.96 5.57
N LEU A 146 6.78 -11.02 6.22
CA LEU A 146 5.66 -10.32 5.61
C LEU A 146 6.14 -9.36 4.52
N ILE A 147 5.57 -9.51 3.33
CA ILE A 147 5.91 -8.73 2.14
C ILE A 147 4.70 -7.89 1.70
N TYR A 148 3.51 -8.45 1.79
CA TYR A 148 2.26 -7.84 1.34
C TYR A 148 1.32 -7.64 2.53
N LEU A 149 1.00 -6.38 2.82
CA LEU A 149 0.05 -6.00 3.87
C LEU A 149 -1.08 -5.15 3.28
N ASP A 150 -2.27 -5.74 3.21
CA ASP A 150 -3.47 -5.07 2.73
C ASP A 150 -4.55 -4.98 3.81
N LEU A 151 -4.77 -3.76 4.31
CA LEU A 151 -5.75 -3.40 5.34
C LEU A 151 -6.82 -2.43 4.81
N ARG A 152 -6.89 -2.20 3.49
CA ARG A 152 -7.77 -1.18 2.91
C ARG A 152 -9.26 -1.49 3.13
N PHE A 153 -10.10 -0.46 3.09
CA PHE A 153 -11.56 -0.58 3.31
C PHE A 153 -11.89 -1.29 4.64
N ASN A 154 -11.39 -0.72 5.73
CA ASN A 154 -11.71 -1.13 7.10
C ASN A 154 -12.04 0.14 7.94
N SER A 155 -12.09 -0.01 9.27
CA SER A 155 -12.29 1.10 10.21
C SER A 155 -11.11 1.26 11.18
N PHE A 156 -9.88 0.99 10.71
CA PHE A 156 -8.68 1.26 11.51
C PHE A 156 -8.51 2.77 11.72
N SER A 157 -8.01 3.16 12.89
CA SER A 157 -7.96 4.55 13.36
C SER A 157 -6.66 4.84 14.12
N GLY A 158 -6.50 6.06 14.62
CA GLY A 158 -5.27 6.47 15.29
C GLY A 158 -4.13 6.75 14.31
N GLN A 159 -2.90 6.80 14.82
CA GLN A 159 -1.71 7.13 14.03
C GLN A 159 -1.14 5.91 13.31
N ILE A 160 -0.49 6.15 12.18
CA ILE A 160 0.35 5.17 11.50
C ILE A 160 1.71 5.15 12.23
N PRO A 161 2.22 3.98 12.65
CA PRO A 161 3.50 3.88 13.35
C PRO A 161 4.69 4.13 12.42
N ASP A 162 5.75 4.75 12.93
CA ASP A 162 6.97 5.05 12.18
C ASP A 162 7.66 3.77 11.68
N GLU A 163 7.56 2.68 12.44
CA GLU A 163 8.14 1.38 12.17
C GLU A 163 7.60 0.75 10.87
N LEU A 164 6.39 1.13 10.43
CA LEU A 164 5.80 0.62 9.20
C LEU A 164 6.71 0.87 8.00
N PHE A 165 7.22 2.11 7.87
CA PHE A 165 8.08 2.50 6.75
C PHE A 165 9.56 2.20 7.00
N GLN A 166 9.91 1.64 8.16
CA GLN A 166 11.25 1.14 8.44
C GLN A 166 11.34 -0.38 8.26
N ASN A 167 10.23 -1.06 7.99
CA ASN A 167 10.23 -2.49 7.74
C ASN A 167 10.96 -2.78 6.40
N PRO A 168 12.04 -3.58 6.41
CA PRO A 168 12.85 -3.83 5.21
C PRO A 168 12.24 -4.88 4.26
N ASN A 169 11.20 -5.59 4.69
CA ASN A 169 10.62 -6.71 3.94
C ASN A 169 9.32 -6.35 3.22
N LEU A 170 8.59 -5.34 3.70
CA LEU A 170 7.33 -4.92 3.10
C LEU A 170 7.55 -4.28 1.73
N ASP A 171 6.96 -4.88 0.70
CA ASP A 171 6.96 -4.36 -0.67
C ASP A 171 5.67 -3.59 -1.01
N ALA A 172 4.53 -4.02 -0.46
CA ALA A 172 3.23 -3.44 -0.78
C ALA A 172 2.41 -3.16 0.49
N ILE A 173 2.03 -1.89 0.66
CA ILE A 173 1.36 -1.38 1.86
C ILE A 173 0.06 -0.67 1.45
N PHE A 174 -1.09 -1.28 1.73
CA PHE A 174 -2.41 -0.72 1.40
C PHE A 174 -3.20 -0.38 2.65
N LEU A 175 -3.29 0.91 2.98
CA LEU A 175 -4.03 1.42 4.15
C LEU A 175 -5.21 2.33 3.76
N ASN A 176 -5.52 2.43 2.47
CA ASN A 176 -6.53 3.36 1.99
C ASN A 176 -7.95 3.03 2.49
N ASN A 177 -8.82 4.05 2.54
CA ASN A 177 -10.21 3.90 2.98
C ASN A 177 -10.32 3.35 4.41
N ASN A 178 -9.63 4.01 5.33
CA ASN A 178 -9.69 3.78 6.77
C ASN A 178 -9.97 5.12 7.49
N GLN A 179 -9.76 5.16 8.80
CA GLN A 179 -9.95 6.32 9.66
C GLN A 179 -8.63 6.77 10.32
N PHE A 180 -7.48 6.49 9.69
CA PHE A 180 -6.16 6.89 10.20
C PHE A 180 -6.07 8.42 10.29
N GLN A 181 -5.42 8.89 11.35
CA GLN A 181 -5.31 10.29 11.77
C GLN A 181 -3.86 10.63 12.13
N GLY A 182 -3.60 11.90 12.39
CA GLY A 182 -2.25 12.40 12.70
C GLY A 182 -1.43 12.63 11.44
N GLU A 183 -0.14 12.85 11.62
CA GLU A 183 0.79 13.12 10.52
C GLU A 183 1.27 11.82 9.86
N ILE A 184 1.67 11.93 8.59
CA ILE A 184 2.40 10.83 7.95
C ILE A 184 3.78 10.74 8.63
N PRO A 185 4.20 9.54 9.10
CA PRO A 185 5.53 9.30 9.64
C PRO A 185 6.66 9.93 8.84
N PHE A 186 7.62 10.56 9.53
CA PHE A 186 8.77 11.18 8.88
C PHE A 186 9.68 10.16 8.16
N THR A 187 9.47 8.87 8.45
CA THR A 187 10.17 7.72 7.87
C THR A 187 9.59 7.26 6.53
N LEU A 188 8.53 7.89 6.01
CA LEU A 188 7.86 7.52 4.75
C LEU A 188 8.85 7.20 3.62
N TRP A 189 9.83 8.09 3.41
CA TRP A 189 10.80 7.99 2.31
C TRP A 189 11.94 7.00 2.58
N SER A 190 11.98 6.37 3.75
CA SER A 190 12.92 5.29 4.08
C SER A 190 12.35 3.90 3.76
N SER A 191 11.10 3.83 3.31
CA SER A 191 10.44 2.56 2.99
C SER A 191 11.11 1.84 1.82
N SER A 192 11.23 0.53 1.97
CA SER A 192 11.65 -0.38 0.89
C SER A 192 10.51 -0.70 -0.09
N ALA A 193 9.27 -0.34 0.26
CA ALA A 193 8.08 -0.68 -0.48
C ALA A 193 8.04 -0.05 -1.88
N SER A 194 7.61 -0.83 -2.87
CA SER A 194 7.33 -0.33 -4.21
C SER A 194 5.97 0.35 -4.34
N ALA A 195 4.99 -0.02 -3.51
CA ALA A 195 3.64 0.55 -3.55
C ALA A 195 3.11 0.90 -2.15
N ILE A 196 2.74 2.17 -1.97
CA ILE A 196 2.15 2.68 -0.72
C ILE A 196 0.87 3.46 -1.04
N THR A 197 -0.25 3.08 -0.44
CA THR A 197 -1.47 3.89 -0.50
C THR A 197 -2.02 4.21 0.88
N LEU A 198 -2.12 5.51 1.15
CA LEU A 198 -2.71 6.10 2.35
C LEU A 198 -3.99 6.88 2.01
N ALA A 199 -4.51 6.71 0.79
CA ALA A 199 -5.64 7.47 0.26
C ALA A 199 -6.91 7.34 1.10
N ASN A 200 -7.80 8.34 1.05
CA ASN A 200 -9.10 8.30 1.74
C ASN A 200 -8.98 8.01 3.25
N ASN A 201 -8.17 8.81 3.94
CA ASN A 201 -8.01 8.78 5.40
C ASN A 201 -8.22 10.20 5.97
N GLN A 202 -7.86 10.42 7.24
CA GLN A 202 -7.96 11.71 7.92
C GLN A 202 -6.57 12.23 8.29
N LEU A 203 -5.54 11.88 7.51
CA LEU A 203 -4.16 12.29 7.76
C LEU A 203 -4.00 13.80 7.60
N THR A 204 -3.26 14.41 8.51
CA THR A 204 -3.04 15.87 8.61
C THR A 204 -1.56 16.20 8.51
N GLY A 205 -1.21 17.49 8.57
CA GLY A 205 0.18 17.94 8.55
C GLY A 205 0.78 17.91 7.14
N SER A 206 2.09 18.15 7.05
CA SER A 206 2.80 18.19 5.78
C SER A 206 3.25 16.82 5.30
N ILE A 207 3.45 16.69 3.99
CA ILE A 207 4.24 15.59 3.44
C ILE A 207 5.65 15.68 4.03
N PRO A 208 6.20 14.60 4.64
CA PRO A 208 7.52 14.63 5.26
C PRO A 208 8.62 15.12 4.31
N ALA A 209 9.53 15.97 4.81
CA ALA A 209 10.68 16.44 4.02
C ALA A 209 11.98 15.65 4.31
N SER A 210 11.92 14.66 5.22
CA SER A 210 13.06 13.85 5.62
C SER A 210 13.23 12.67 4.68
N PHE A 211 14.15 12.77 3.73
CA PHE A 211 14.49 11.67 2.82
C PHE A 211 15.57 10.79 3.44
N GLY A 212 15.43 9.47 3.30
CA GLY A 212 16.43 8.51 3.76
C GLY A 212 17.74 8.57 2.96
N TYR A 213 18.72 7.75 3.34
CA TYR A 213 20.04 7.70 2.68
C TYR A 213 20.09 6.81 1.43
N SER A 214 19.08 5.98 1.19
CA SER A 214 18.97 5.06 0.06
C SER A 214 17.91 5.55 -0.93
N GLU A 215 18.13 5.31 -2.22
CA GLU A 215 17.06 5.54 -3.21
C GLU A 215 15.85 4.66 -2.85
N PRO A 216 14.66 5.24 -2.64
CA PRO A 216 13.47 4.46 -2.34
C PRO A 216 13.12 3.55 -3.53
N GLY A 217 12.75 2.29 -3.26
CA GLY A 217 12.20 1.38 -4.27
C GLY A 217 10.79 1.76 -4.75
N LEU A 218 10.28 2.91 -4.29
CA LEU A 218 8.91 3.38 -4.45
C LEU A 218 8.58 3.72 -5.90
N LYS A 219 7.57 3.03 -6.43
CA LYS A 219 7.02 3.23 -7.78
C LYS A 219 5.67 3.91 -7.72
N GLU A 220 4.86 3.59 -6.72
CA GLU A 220 3.51 4.14 -6.58
C GLU A 220 3.27 4.67 -5.18
N ILE A 221 2.84 5.93 -5.10
CA ILE A 221 2.39 6.53 -3.85
C ILE A 221 1.10 7.32 -4.04
N LEU A 222 0.08 6.91 -3.30
CA LEU A 222 -1.25 7.52 -3.32
C LEU A 222 -1.58 8.11 -1.94
N LEU A 223 -1.63 9.44 -1.88
CA LEU A 223 -1.97 10.21 -0.67
C LEU A 223 -3.30 10.97 -0.82
N LEU A 224 -4.05 10.68 -1.89
CA LEU A 224 -5.25 11.44 -2.25
C LEU A 224 -6.35 11.40 -1.19
N ASN A 225 -7.18 12.44 -1.16
CA ASN A 225 -8.34 12.55 -0.26
C ASN A 225 -7.95 12.38 1.22
N ASN A 226 -7.06 13.25 1.67
CA ASN A 226 -6.66 13.41 3.07
C ASN A 226 -6.83 14.89 3.47
N ARG A 227 -6.27 15.28 4.62
CA ARG A 227 -6.25 16.66 5.12
C ARG A 227 -4.82 17.21 5.15
N LEU A 228 -3.97 16.78 4.21
CA LEU A 228 -2.58 17.19 4.15
C LEU A 228 -2.47 18.68 3.82
N THR A 229 -1.51 19.37 4.44
CA THR A 229 -1.26 20.81 4.31
C THR A 229 0.22 21.04 3.99
N GLY A 230 0.65 22.31 3.93
CA GLY A 230 2.04 22.65 3.66
C GLY A 230 2.42 22.44 2.19
N CYS A 231 3.71 22.31 1.92
CA CYS A 231 4.29 22.32 0.59
C CYS A 231 4.59 20.89 0.12
N ILE A 232 4.69 20.69 -1.20
CA ILE A 232 5.33 19.49 -1.74
C ILE A 232 6.85 19.64 -1.54
N PRO A 233 7.53 18.74 -0.81
CA PRO A 233 8.97 18.84 -0.59
C PRO A 233 9.78 18.66 -1.88
N GLU A 234 10.87 19.41 -2.03
CA GLU A 234 11.81 19.26 -3.15
C GLU A 234 12.36 17.83 -3.29
N GLY A 235 12.50 17.10 -2.18
CA GLY A 235 13.06 15.77 -2.23
C GLY A 235 12.18 14.74 -2.97
N VAL A 236 10.89 15.03 -3.18
CA VAL A 236 9.99 14.16 -3.96
C VAL A 236 10.55 13.95 -5.37
N GLY A 237 11.13 14.99 -5.96
CA GLY A 237 11.74 14.93 -7.28
C GLY A 237 12.93 13.97 -7.41
N TYR A 238 13.56 13.59 -6.30
CA TYR A 238 14.71 12.67 -6.31
C TYR A 238 14.31 11.20 -6.27
N VAL A 239 13.02 10.87 -6.16
CA VAL A 239 12.53 9.49 -6.26
C VAL A 239 12.32 9.15 -7.74
N THR A 240 13.42 9.04 -8.48
CA THR A 240 13.42 9.04 -9.95
C THR A 240 12.69 7.83 -10.57
N GLY A 241 12.59 6.72 -9.82
CA GLY A 241 11.87 5.51 -10.21
C GLY A 241 10.35 5.56 -10.01
N MET A 242 9.81 6.64 -9.45
CA MET A 242 8.37 6.79 -9.21
C MET A 242 7.59 6.86 -10.52
N GLN A 243 6.54 6.05 -10.64
CA GLN A 243 5.65 5.94 -11.79
C GLN A 243 4.30 6.61 -11.55
N VAL A 244 3.77 6.55 -10.31
CA VAL A 244 2.47 7.11 -9.96
C VAL A 244 2.58 7.94 -8.69
N LEU A 245 2.20 9.22 -8.79
CA LEU A 245 2.09 10.14 -7.66
C LEU A 245 0.71 10.80 -7.67
N ASP A 246 -0.13 10.45 -6.69
CA ASP A 246 -1.43 11.09 -6.50
C ASP A 246 -1.52 11.79 -5.14
N LEU A 247 -1.50 13.12 -5.18
CA LEU A 247 -1.65 14.01 -4.04
C LEU A 247 -3.00 14.74 -4.03
N SER A 248 -3.93 14.34 -4.90
CA SER A 248 -5.15 15.09 -5.15
C SER A 248 -6.09 15.14 -3.94
N PHE A 249 -7.02 16.10 -3.92
CA PHE A 249 -7.98 16.26 -2.82
C PHE A 249 -7.31 16.39 -1.45
N ASN A 250 -6.43 17.38 -1.33
CA ASN A 250 -5.79 17.76 -0.08
C ASN A 250 -5.88 19.29 0.10
N SER A 251 -5.11 19.85 1.03
CA SER A 251 -4.98 21.29 1.25
C SER A 251 -3.53 21.75 1.08
N LEU A 252 -2.77 21.11 0.17
CA LEU A 252 -1.40 21.47 -0.15
C LEU A 252 -1.35 22.88 -0.75
N THR A 253 -0.35 23.66 -0.37
CA THR A 253 -0.16 25.07 -0.71
C THR A 253 1.21 25.32 -1.34
N GLY A 254 1.41 26.51 -1.87
CA GLY A 254 2.70 26.93 -2.42
C GLY A 254 2.90 26.50 -3.87
N HIS A 255 4.15 26.56 -4.33
CA HIS A 255 4.51 26.26 -5.72
C HIS A 255 4.80 24.77 -5.89
N LEU A 256 4.62 24.26 -7.11
CA LEU A 256 5.17 22.96 -7.49
C LEU A 256 6.72 23.08 -7.53
N PRO A 257 7.48 22.25 -6.80
CA PRO A 257 8.93 22.34 -6.79
C PRO A 257 9.52 21.97 -8.15
N ASP A 258 10.60 22.66 -8.55
CA ASP A 258 11.24 22.47 -9.86
C ASP A 258 11.82 21.05 -10.01
N SER A 259 12.22 20.44 -8.88
CA SER A 259 12.70 19.06 -8.81
C SER A 259 11.68 18.01 -9.28
N ILE A 260 10.38 18.32 -9.38
CA ILE A 260 9.39 17.39 -9.96
C ILE A 260 9.77 17.00 -11.40
N SER A 261 10.49 17.86 -12.12
CA SER A 261 11.03 17.54 -13.45
C SER A 261 12.09 16.42 -13.44
N CYS A 262 12.63 16.05 -12.28
CA CYS A 262 13.58 14.96 -12.10
C CYS A 262 12.92 13.58 -11.95
N LEU A 263 11.58 13.50 -11.86
CA LEU A 263 10.84 12.23 -11.79
C LEU A 263 10.85 11.48 -13.13
N ALA A 264 12.00 10.94 -13.51
CA ALA A 264 12.21 10.37 -14.83
C ALA A 264 11.25 9.20 -15.17
N GLY A 265 10.83 8.43 -14.17
CA GLY A 265 9.90 7.31 -14.31
C GLY A 265 8.42 7.66 -14.34
N ILE A 266 8.02 8.92 -14.10
CA ILE A 266 6.62 9.25 -13.80
C ILE A 266 5.71 9.10 -15.03
N GLU A 267 4.63 8.37 -14.84
CA GLU A 267 3.58 8.11 -15.82
C GLU A 267 2.30 8.86 -15.45
N VAL A 268 1.94 8.89 -14.16
CA VAL A 268 0.74 9.57 -13.68
C VAL A 268 1.11 10.53 -12.56
N LEU A 269 0.91 11.83 -12.81
CA LEU A 269 1.06 12.89 -11.81
C LEU A 269 -0.28 13.60 -11.60
N ASN A 270 -0.89 13.37 -10.45
CA ASN A 270 -2.15 14.00 -10.08
C ASN A 270 -1.99 14.83 -8.80
N ILE A 271 -2.13 16.14 -8.94
CA ILE A 271 -2.05 17.12 -7.84
C ILE A 271 -3.33 17.98 -7.78
N ALA A 272 -4.41 17.49 -8.39
CA ALA A 272 -5.67 18.23 -8.50
C ALA A 272 -6.34 18.50 -7.14
N HIS A 273 -7.26 19.46 -7.08
CA HIS A 273 -8.03 19.77 -5.88
C HIS A 273 -7.13 20.05 -4.66
N ASN A 274 -6.25 21.03 -4.81
CA ASN A 274 -5.37 21.54 -3.76
C ASN A 274 -5.41 23.08 -3.75
N LYS A 275 -4.47 23.71 -3.05
CA LYS A 275 -4.29 25.17 -2.98
C LYS A 275 -2.93 25.59 -3.56
N LEU A 276 -2.40 24.83 -4.53
CA LEU A 276 -1.13 25.13 -5.18
C LEU A 276 -1.26 26.39 -6.04
N SER A 277 -0.19 27.18 -6.11
CA SER A 277 -0.17 28.48 -6.78
C SER A 277 1.13 28.72 -7.55
N GLY A 278 1.22 29.87 -8.22
CA GLY A 278 2.33 30.22 -9.10
C GLY A 278 2.17 29.62 -10.49
N ASP A 279 3.29 29.41 -11.18
CA ASP A 279 3.30 28.89 -12.54
C ASP A 279 3.57 27.38 -12.55
N LEU A 280 2.91 26.65 -13.45
CA LEU A 280 3.25 25.26 -13.74
C LEU A 280 4.60 25.22 -14.50
N PRO A 281 5.68 24.64 -13.94
CA PRO A 281 6.99 24.65 -14.56
C PRO A 281 6.99 23.89 -15.89
N GLU A 282 7.62 24.49 -16.92
CA GLU A 282 7.71 23.93 -18.27
C GLU A 282 8.29 22.52 -18.29
N MET A 283 9.32 22.27 -17.48
CA MET A 283 10.05 21.00 -17.46
C MET A 283 9.18 19.82 -17.00
N VAL A 284 8.09 20.06 -16.26
CA VAL A 284 7.13 19.00 -15.91
C VAL A 284 6.40 18.49 -17.15
N CYS A 285 6.17 19.36 -18.13
CA CYS A 285 5.52 19.00 -19.39
C CYS A 285 6.46 18.25 -20.36
N ASP A 286 7.77 18.28 -20.10
CA ASP A 286 8.79 17.56 -20.88
C ASP A 286 9.12 16.16 -20.34
N LEU A 287 8.52 15.76 -19.20
CA LEU A 287 8.68 14.42 -18.63
C LEU A 287 8.29 13.35 -19.66
N ARG A 288 9.24 12.49 -20.02
CA ARG A 288 9.16 11.61 -21.20
C ARG A 288 8.16 10.46 -21.07
N ASN A 289 7.98 9.95 -19.86
CA ASN A 289 7.10 8.80 -19.58
C ASN A 289 5.68 9.22 -19.19
N LEU A 290 5.43 10.53 -19.06
CA LEU A 290 4.15 11.05 -18.59
C LEU A 290 3.00 10.64 -19.53
N LEU A 291 1.99 9.98 -18.98
CA LEU A 291 0.75 9.55 -19.63
C LEU A 291 -0.43 10.40 -19.18
N ASN A 292 -0.42 10.88 -17.93
CA ASN A 292 -1.47 11.74 -17.40
C ASN A 292 -0.91 12.77 -16.41
N LEU A 293 -1.27 14.04 -16.63
CA LEU A 293 -0.96 15.19 -15.78
C LEU A 293 -2.26 15.90 -15.40
N THR A 294 -2.66 15.78 -14.14
CA THR A 294 -3.87 16.43 -13.63
C THR A 294 -3.48 17.46 -12.58
N VAL A 295 -3.66 18.74 -12.92
CA VAL A 295 -3.35 19.88 -12.03
C VAL A 295 -4.59 20.75 -11.75
N SER A 296 -5.77 20.23 -12.09
CA SER A 296 -7.03 20.95 -12.03
C SER A 296 -7.44 21.33 -10.61
N TYR A 297 -8.31 22.34 -10.49
CA TYR A 297 -8.84 22.82 -9.22
C TYR A 297 -7.75 23.28 -8.22
N ASN A 298 -6.77 24.03 -8.71
CA ASN A 298 -5.74 24.72 -7.93
C ASN A 298 -5.85 26.25 -8.13
N PHE A 299 -4.79 27.00 -7.83
CA PHE A 299 -4.64 28.44 -8.05
C PHE A 299 -3.42 28.75 -8.93
N PHE A 300 -3.05 27.86 -9.87
CA PHE A 300 -1.99 28.16 -10.82
C PHE A 300 -2.37 29.39 -11.66
N SER A 301 -1.44 30.33 -11.78
CA SER A 301 -1.61 31.60 -12.50
C SER A 301 -0.99 31.59 -13.90
N GLY A 302 -0.13 30.61 -14.18
CA GLY A 302 0.57 30.50 -15.45
C GLY A 302 0.86 29.04 -15.82
N VAL A 303 0.98 28.83 -17.12
CA VAL A 303 1.37 27.55 -17.73
C VAL A 303 2.26 27.87 -18.93
N SER A 304 3.36 27.13 -19.10
CA SER A 304 4.20 27.30 -20.29
C SER A 304 3.44 26.92 -21.57
N ASN A 305 3.71 27.63 -22.66
CA ASN A 305 3.16 27.28 -23.98
C ASN A 305 3.64 25.89 -24.44
N ASP A 306 4.80 25.42 -23.96
CA ASP A 306 5.31 24.10 -24.32
C ASP A 306 4.50 22.96 -23.71
N CYS A 307 3.70 23.21 -22.66
CA CYS A 307 2.73 22.24 -22.17
C CYS A 307 1.62 21.92 -23.19
N THR A 308 1.46 22.72 -24.25
CA THR A 308 0.60 22.35 -25.39
C THR A 308 1.11 21.10 -26.13
N ARG A 309 2.40 20.77 -26.02
CA ARG A 309 2.99 19.57 -26.64
C ARG A 309 2.48 18.27 -26.03
N LEU A 310 1.94 18.33 -24.80
CA LEU A 310 1.32 17.17 -24.15
C LEU A 310 0.18 16.60 -25.01
N LEU A 311 -0.59 17.45 -25.69
CA LEU A 311 -1.66 17.03 -26.60
C LEU A 311 -1.10 16.23 -27.79
N PHE A 312 0.03 16.67 -28.37
CA PHE A 312 0.67 15.95 -29.48
C PHE A 312 1.33 14.64 -29.05
N ARG A 313 1.63 14.49 -27.75
CA ARG A 313 2.16 13.26 -27.15
C ARG A 313 1.05 12.31 -26.65
N ASN A 314 -0.23 12.65 -26.87
CA ASN A 314 -1.39 11.89 -26.36
C ASN A 314 -1.38 11.73 -24.82
N VAL A 315 -0.86 12.74 -24.12
CA VAL A 315 -0.83 12.79 -22.66
C VAL A 315 -2.14 13.42 -22.18
N GLY A 316 -2.83 12.74 -21.26
CA GLY A 316 -3.98 13.34 -20.58
C GLY A 316 -3.52 14.58 -19.82
N PHE A 317 -4.15 15.74 -20.07
CA PHE A 317 -3.78 16.98 -19.41
C PHE A 317 -5.03 17.75 -18.98
N ASP A 318 -5.23 17.86 -17.67
CA ASP A 318 -6.34 18.61 -17.08
C ASP A 318 -5.83 19.81 -16.27
N LEU A 319 -6.22 21.00 -16.72
CA LEU A 319 -5.84 22.31 -16.19
C LEU A 319 -7.08 23.12 -15.73
N ALA A 320 -8.27 22.52 -15.75
CA ALA A 320 -9.52 23.20 -15.39
C ALA A 320 -9.50 23.71 -13.94
N GLY A 321 -10.31 24.71 -13.62
CA GLY A 321 -10.46 25.22 -12.26
C GLY A 321 -9.20 25.86 -11.68
N ASN A 322 -8.33 26.44 -12.50
CA ASN A 322 -7.17 27.24 -12.09
C ASN A 322 -7.41 28.74 -12.28
N CYS A 323 -6.37 29.56 -12.16
CA CYS A 323 -6.40 31.02 -12.28
C CYS A 323 -5.57 31.54 -13.46
N ILE A 324 -5.60 30.85 -14.60
CA ILE A 324 -4.72 31.13 -15.73
C ILE A 324 -5.40 32.09 -16.71
N PRO A 325 -4.88 33.32 -16.90
CA PRO A 325 -5.50 34.29 -17.80
C PRO A 325 -5.59 33.77 -19.25
N GLY A 326 -6.74 33.97 -19.88
CA GLY A 326 -6.97 33.64 -21.29
C GLY A 326 -7.12 32.15 -21.60
N ARG A 327 -7.26 31.28 -20.59
CA ARG A 327 -7.61 29.86 -20.78
C ARG A 327 -9.08 29.61 -20.46
N ASP A 328 -9.65 28.57 -21.07
CA ASP A 328 -11.02 28.13 -20.81
C ASP A 328 -11.12 27.36 -19.49
N LEU A 329 -12.35 27.25 -18.96
CA LEU A 329 -12.68 26.47 -17.76
C LEU A 329 -11.88 26.87 -16.51
N GLN A 330 -11.53 28.15 -16.39
CA GLN A 330 -10.82 28.69 -15.23
C GLN A 330 -11.80 29.19 -14.16
N ARG A 331 -11.32 29.38 -12.94
CA ARG A 331 -12.12 29.92 -11.84
C ARG A 331 -12.61 31.34 -12.18
N PRO A 332 -13.85 31.69 -11.78
CA PRO A 332 -14.36 33.04 -11.97
C PRO A 332 -13.73 34.03 -10.99
N ALA A 333 -13.73 35.32 -11.36
CA ALA A 333 -13.48 36.39 -10.39
C ALA A 333 -14.60 36.39 -9.32
N PRO A 334 -14.31 36.65 -8.03
CA PRO A 334 -13.02 37.12 -7.48
C PRO A 334 -12.11 36.01 -6.93
N GLU A 335 -12.37 34.72 -7.19
CA GLU A 335 -11.58 33.62 -6.60
C GLU A 335 -10.08 33.68 -6.97
N CYS A 336 -9.76 34.28 -8.11
CA CYS A 336 -8.40 34.48 -8.60
C CYS A 336 -7.77 35.84 -8.23
N ASP A 337 -8.52 36.73 -7.59
CA ASP A 337 -8.07 38.09 -7.25
C ASP A 337 -7.26 38.08 -5.92
N GLY A 338 -6.03 37.59 -6.02
CA GLY A 338 -4.87 38.04 -5.22
C GLY A 338 -4.88 37.88 -3.69
N THR A 339 -5.91 37.30 -3.05
CA THR A 339 -5.98 37.19 -1.57
C THR A 339 -6.39 35.82 -1.03
N SER A 340 -6.87 34.90 -1.86
CA SER A 340 -7.33 33.57 -1.39
C SER A 340 -6.23 32.51 -1.31
N ALA A 341 -5.09 32.71 -1.97
CA ALA A 341 -3.87 31.92 -1.77
C ALA A 341 -3.07 32.52 -0.61
N GLY A 342 -3.60 32.40 0.61
CA GLY A 342 -3.02 33.01 1.80
C GLY A 342 -1.54 32.69 1.99
N GLY A 343 -0.68 33.71 1.76
CA GLY A 343 0.42 34.17 2.61
C GLY A 343 1.54 33.23 3.05
N LEU A 344 1.42 31.91 2.92
CA LEU A 344 2.47 30.96 3.25
C LEU A 344 3.19 30.64 1.94
N SER A 345 4.00 31.61 1.51
CA SER A 345 5.07 31.34 0.54
C SER A 345 5.99 30.32 1.21
N CYS A 346 5.82 29.05 0.85
CA CYS A 346 6.86 28.05 0.99
C CYS A 346 8.15 28.72 0.54
N LEU A 347 9.13 28.89 1.43
CA LEU A 347 10.37 29.58 1.09
C LEU A 347 10.91 28.95 -0.19
N ARG A 348 10.80 29.69 -1.30
CA ARG A 348 11.62 29.45 -2.49
C ARG A 348 13.03 29.73 -1.99
N VAL A 349 13.74 28.71 -1.51
CA VAL A 349 15.19 28.73 -1.63
C VAL A 349 15.40 28.87 -3.13
N PRO A 350 15.96 29.97 -3.63
CA PRO A 350 16.16 30.14 -5.06
C PRO A 350 17.12 29.04 -5.49
N GLY A 351 16.58 27.93 -5.99
CA GLY A 351 17.36 26.99 -6.74
C GLY A 351 17.99 27.79 -7.87
N MET A 352 19.32 27.70 -8.00
CA MET A 352 19.93 27.94 -9.30
C MET A 352 19.09 27.13 -10.31
N LYS A 353 18.76 27.74 -11.47
CA LYS A 353 18.17 27.04 -12.63
C LYS A 353 18.64 25.59 -12.62
N PRO A 354 17.74 24.58 -12.66
CA PRO A 354 18.09 23.21 -12.32
C PRO A 354 19.37 22.81 -13.02
N ALA A 355 20.43 22.65 -12.22
CA ALA A 355 21.71 22.18 -12.67
C ALA A 355 21.59 20.67 -12.85
N GLY A 356 20.88 20.25 -13.91
CA GLY A 356 20.72 18.86 -14.32
C GLY A 356 19.95 17.99 -13.33
N CYS A 357 18.92 17.29 -13.80
CA CYS A 357 18.54 16.04 -13.15
C CYS A 357 19.80 15.17 -13.19
N GLY A 358 20.50 15.04 -12.06
CA GLY A 358 21.84 14.46 -11.99
C GLY A 358 21.82 13.04 -12.55
N GLY A 359 22.22 12.91 -13.81
CA GLY A 359 22.52 11.63 -14.42
C GLY A 359 23.81 11.09 -13.82
N ASP A 360 23.79 9.78 -13.59
CA ASP A 360 24.89 8.93 -13.14
C ASP A 360 25.21 8.97 -11.65
N GLY A 361 25.02 7.80 -11.02
CA GLY A 361 25.27 7.55 -9.62
C GLY A 361 26.68 7.92 -9.21
N LEU A 362 26.80 8.95 -8.39
CA LEU A 362 27.94 9.17 -7.52
C LEU A 362 27.43 9.76 -6.20
N SER A 363 27.66 8.99 -5.14
CA SER A 363 27.75 9.40 -3.74
C SER A 363 28.03 10.90 -3.54
N GLY A 364 26.99 11.67 -3.23
CA GLY A 364 27.09 13.12 -3.04
C GLY A 364 25.76 13.74 -2.69
N LEU A 365 25.13 13.29 -1.60
CA LEU A 365 23.94 13.95 -1.05
C LEU A 365 24.28 15.40 -0.67
N PRO A 366 23.42 16.39 -0.97
CA PRO A 366 23.63 17.75 -0.51
C PRO A 366 23.51 17.79 1.03
N TYR A 367 24.48 18.43 1.66
CA TYR A 367 24.50 18.70 3.10
C TYR A 367 23.18 19.33 3.56
N PHE A 368 22.44 18.63 4.42
CA PHE A 368 21.27 19.18 5.11
C PHE A 368 21.71 20.29 6.07
N PHE A 369 21.12 21.48 5.91
CA PHE A 369 21.20 22.53 6.93
C PHE A 369 20.39 22.09 8.16
N ARG A 370 21.05 22.00 9.32
CA ARG A 370 20.39 21.97 10.63
C ARG A 370 19.55 23.25 10.76
N VAL A 371 18.23 23.10 10.83
CA VAL A 371 17.37 24.14 11.39
C VAL A 371 17.51 24.05 12.91
N SER A 372 18.39 24.89 13.47
CA SER A 372 18.39 25.18 14.90
C SER A 372 17.21 26.10 15.18
N VAL A 373 16.26 25.65 15.99
CA VAL A 373 15.21 26.52 16.57
C VAL A 373 15.76 27.15 17.86
N PRO A 374 15.42 28.41 18.20
CA PRO A 374 16.04 29.16 19.32
C PRO A 374 15.89 28.54 20.70
#